data_AF-A0A7X3QFE1-F1
#
_entry.id   AF-A0A7X3QFE1-F1
#
_cell.length_a   1.000
_cell.length_b   1.000
_cell.length_c   1.000
_cell.angle_alpha   90.00
_cell.angle_beta   90.00
_cell.angle_gamma   90.00
#
_symmetry.space_group_name_H-M   'P 1'
#
loop_
_entity.id
_entity.type
_entity.pdbx_description
1 polymer ?
#
loop_
_entity_poly.entity_id
_entity_poly.type
_entity_poly.pdbx_seq_one_letter_code
_entity_poly.pdbx_strand_id
1 'polypeptide(L)'
;PSPPPPAPAGRGGPPPRGAPAPPPPPPPPPHGSRVWLVNTGWTGGAYGTGARMRISHTRAMINAALSGALDDVPYQTDARFGVDVPRSCPGVPADVLIPRDTWASGADYDAQAGRLAVMFTENFERFAAQAEPGIKAAGPRV
;
A
#
# COMPACT_ATOMS: atom_id res chain seq x y z
N PRO A 1 -25.47 20.65 27.70
CA PRO A 1 -25.99 19.85 26.56
C PRO A 1 -24.91 19.67 25.48
N SER A 2 -24.25 18.51 25.48
CA SER A 2 -23.22 18.15 24.49
C SER A 2 -23.88 17.77 23.15
N PRO A 3 -23.24 18.03 21.99
CA PRO A 3 -23.77 17.63 20.70
C PRO A 3 -23.74 16.09 20.56
N PRO A 4 -24.68 15.49 19.81
CA PRO A 4 -24.69 14.06 19.56
C PRO A 4 -23.49 13.64 18.68
N PRO A 5 -23.01 12.39 18.81
CA PRO A 5 -21.92 11.87 17.99
C PRO A 5 -22.32 11.74 16.51
N PRO A 6 -21.38 11.87 15.56
CA PRO A 6 -21.64 11.71 14.14
C PRO A 6 -22.05 10.26 13.81
N ALA A 7 -23.01 10.11 12.90
CA ALA A 7 -23.49 8.83 12.41
C ALA A 7 -22.35 8.01 11.75
N PRO A 8 -22.36 6.66 11.85
CA PRO A 8 -21.37 5.83 11.21
C PRO A 8 -21.45 5.99 9.68
N ALA A 9 -20.29 6.23 9.06
CA ALA A 9 -20.15 6.30 7.61
C ALA A 9 -20.74 5.03 6.97
N GLY A 10 -21.68 5.22 6.05
CA GLY A 10 -22.35 4.14 5.34
C GLY A 10 -21.33 3.19 4.72
N ARG A 11 -21.46 1.91 5.07
CA ARG A 11 -20.77 0.82 4.37
C ARG A 11 -21.09 0.97 2.88
N GLY A 12 -20.06 1.10 2.04
CA GLY A 12 -20.21 1.10 0.60
C GLY A 12 -21.15 -0.02 0.18
N GLY A 13 -22.12 0.33 -0.66
CA GLY A 13 -23.10 -0.62 -1.17
C GLY A 13 -22.41 -1.82 -1.83
N PRO A 14 -23.06 -2.99 -1.87
CA PRO A 14 -22.51 -4.14 -2.55
C PRO A 14 -22.18 -3.78 -4.01
N PRO A 15 -21.08 -4.31 -4.57
CA PRO A 15 -20.72 -4.05 -5.95
C PRO A 15 -21.88 -4.43 -6.89
N PRO A 16 -22.03 -3.75 -8.05
CA PRO A 16 -23.07 -4.06 -9.01
C PRO A 16 -23.00 -5.55 -9.39
N ARG A 17 -24.16 -6.22 -9.34
CA ARG A 17 -24.30 -7.62 -9.75
C ARG A 17 -23.83 -7.76 -11.20
N GLY A 18 -22.72 -8.47 -11.40
CA GLY A 18 -22.17 -8.74 -12.73
C GLY A 18 -20.68 -8.43 -12.90
N ALA A 19 -20.05 -7.73 -11.94
CA ALA A 19 -18.58 -7.66 -11.93
C ALA A 19 -18.01 -9.04 -11.55
N PRO A 20 -17.07 -9.61 -12.32
CA PRO A 20 -16.37 -10.82 -11.89
C PRO A 20 -15.71 -10.53 -10.55
N ALA A 21 -15.95 -11.41 -9.57
CA ALA A 21 -15.23 -11.34 -8.31
C ALA A 21 -13.73 -11.36 -8.61
N PRO A 22 -12.91 -10.51 -7.95
CA PRO A 22 -11.46 -10.61 -8.09
C PRO A 22 -11.06 -12.05 -7.76
N PRO A 23 -10.11 -12.63 -8.51
CA PRO A 23 -9.65 -13.97 -8.20
C PRO A 23 -9.14 -14.02 -6.76
N PRO A 24 -9.32 -15.16 -6.06
CA PRO A 24 -8.78 -15.31 -4.73
C PRO A 24 -7.27 -15.04 -4.75
N PRO A 25 -6.70 -14.44 -3.69
CA PRO A 25 -5.27 -14.28 -3.59
C PRO A 25 -4.59 -15.66 -3.67
N PRO A 26 -3.35 -15.73 -4.21
CA PRO A 26 -2.60 -16.98 -4.23
C PRO A 26 -2.47 -17.54 -2.80
N PRO A 27 -2.39 -18.88 -2.64
CA PRO A 27 -2.18 -19.48 -1.34
C PRO A 27 -0.89 -18.93 -0.71
N PRO A 28 -0.85 -18.78 0.62
CA PRO A 28 0.37 -18.36 1.30
C PRO A 28 1.50 -19.36 0.98
N PRO A 29 2.76 -18.90 0.93
CA PRO A 29 3.89 -19.79 0.69
C PRO A 29 3.89 -20.96 1.69
N PRO A 30 4.49 -22.13 1.33
CA PRO A 30 4.43 -23.38 2.11
C PRO A 30 5.01 -23.28 3.53
N HIS A 31 5.71 -22.19 3.81
CA HIS A 31 6.06 -21.74 5.14
C HIS A 31 5.28 -20.44 5.33
N GLY A 32 4.49 -20.29 6.40
CA GLY A 32 3.64 -19.13 6.72
C GLY A 32 4.41 -17.82 6.97
N SER A 33 5.43 -17.57 6.17
CA SER A 33 6.31 -16.42 6.15
C SER A 33 5.55 -15.19 5.69
N ARG A 34 5.75 -14.09 6.41
CA ARG A 34 5.22 -12.78 6.04
C ARG A 34 6.17 -12.09 5.07
N VAL A 35 5.62 -11.52 4.00
CA VAL A 35 6.38 -10.76 2.99
C VAL A 35 6.12 -9.27 3.19
N TRP A 36 7.18 -8.47 3.14
CA TRP A 36 7.12 -7.01 3.34
C TRP A 36 7.78 -6.28 2.18
N LEU A 37 7.10 -5.26 1.67
CA LEU A 37 7.67 -4.31 0.71
C LEU A 37 8.07 -3.04 1.46
N VAL A 38 9.38 -2.77 1.54
CA VAL A 38 9.91 -1.62 2.30
C VAL A 38 10.57 -0.64 1.34
N ASN A 39 10.05 0.60 1.29
CA ASN A 39 10.68 1.69 0.55
C ASN A 39 11.87 2.25 1.34
N THR A 40 13.08 2.17 0.77
CA THR A 40 14.34 2.71 1.33
C THR A 40 14.86 3.92 0.55
N GLY A 41 14.10 4.37 -0.45
CA GLY A 41 14.42 5.48 -1.34
C GLY A 41 13.96 6.83 -0.79
N TRP A 42 13.07 7.48 -1.54
CA TRP A 42 12.62 8.85 -1.27
C TRP A 42 11.15 8.88 -0.84
N THR A 43 10.81 9.89 -0.04
CA THR A 43 9.45 10.20 0.40
C THR A 43 9.21 11.72 0.36
N GLY A 44 7.97 12.16 0.43
CA GLY A 44 7.61 13.59 0.46
C GLY A 44 7.74 14.36 -0.87
N GLY A 45 7.91 13.65 -1.98
CA GLY A 45 7.98 14.26 -3.31
C GLY A 45 8.68 13.37 -4.34
N ALA A 46 8.68 13.81 -5.59
CA ALA A 46 9.50 13.22 -6.63
C ALA A 46 11.00 13.43 -6.33
N TYR A 47 11.86 12.70 -7.04
CA TYR A 47 13.30 12.89 -6.96
C TYR A 47 13.66 14.38 -7.20
N GLY A 48 14.42 14.97 -6.28
CA GLY A 48 14.79 16.39 -6.30
C GLY A 48 13.93 17.29 -5.41
N THR A 49 12.70 16.89 -5.07
CA THR A 49 11.78 17.66 -4.19
C THR A 49 11.56 16.96 -2.85
N GLY A 50 11.46 15.62 -2.86
CA GLY A 50 11.31 14.83 -1.64
C GLY A 50 12.59 14.76 -0.81
N ALA A 51 12.51 14.08 0.32
CA ALA A 51 13.66 13.74 1.17
C ALA A 51 13.90 12.23 1.19
N ARG A 52 15.17 11.83 1.35
CA ARG A 52 15.52 10.42 1.51
C ARG A 52 14.95 9.89 2.82
N MET A 53 14.40 8.67 2.80
CA MET A 53 13.90 8.01 4.00
C MET A 53 15.02 7.92 5.05
N ARG A 54 14.74 8.36 6.28
CA ARG A 54 15.73 8.26 7.36
C ARG A 54 16.03 6.79 7.63
N ILE A 55 17.32 6.43 7.65
CA ILE A 55 17.77 5.06 7.90
C ILE A 55 17.23 4.51 9.24
N SER A 56 17.05 5.37 10.24
CA SER A 56 16.44 5.01 11.52
C SER A 56 15.00 4.51 11.37
N HIS A 57 14.20 5.11 10.48
CA HIS A 57 12.83 4.68 10.23
C HIS A 57 12.80 3.34 9.49
N THR A 58 13.63 3.17 8.46
CA THR A 58 13.73 1.87 7.76
C THR A 58 14.14 0.75 8.71
N ARG A 59 15.12 0.99 9.58
CA ARG A 59 15.54 0.01 10.61
C ARG A 59 14.42 -0.29 11.60
N ALA A 60 13.67 0.73 12.04
CA ALA A 60 12.53 0.54 12.92
C ALA A 60 11.43 -0.30 12.26
N MET A 61 11.09 -0.03 10.98
CA MET A 61 10.11 -0.83 10.23
C MET A 61 10.53 -2.29 10.09
N ILE A 62 11.80 -2.54 9.75
CA ILE A 62 12.33 -3.91 9.63
C ILE A 62 12.29 -4.62 10.98
N ASN A 63 12.72 -3.95 12.06
CA ASN A 63 12.66 -4.53 13.40
C ASN A 63 11.21 -4.83 13.83
N ALA A 64 10.26 -3.95 13.52
CA ALA A 64 8.85 -4.16 13.84
C ALA A 64 8.28 -5.36 13.05
N ALA A 65 8.64 -5.51 11.78
CA ALA A 65 8.25 -6.65 10.95
C ALA A 65 8.83 -7.98 11.46
N LEU A 66 10.10 -7.99 11.90
CA LEU A 66 10.78 -9.18 12.40
C LEU A 66 10.34 -9.60 13.81
N SER A 67 9.93 -8.63 14.65
CA SER A 67 9.49 -8.88 16.03
C SER A 67 8.01 -9.25 16.13
N GLY A 68 7.25 -9.19 15.03
CA GLY A 68 5.80 -9.36 15.03
C GLY A 68 5.03 -8.14 15.55
N ALA A 69 5.69 -7.01 15.78
CA ALA A 69 5.03 -5.79 16.28
C ALA A 69 4.05 -5.16 15.28
N LEU A 70 4.06 -5.63 14.03
CA LEU A 70 3.10 -5.24 12.99
C LEU A 70 1.97 -6.27 12.83
N ASP A 71 1.91 -7.32 13.65
CA ASP A 71 0.98 -8.42 13.42
C ASP A 71 -0.47 -8.03 13.72
N ASP A 72 -0.67 -7.22 14.76
CA ASP A 72 -1.99 -6.82 15.28
C ASP A 72 -2.31 -5.32 15.12
N VAL A 73 -1.57 -4.61 14.25
CA VAL A 73 -1.86 -3.20 13.97
C VAL A 73 -2.96 -3.04 12.92
N PRO A 74 -3.75 -1.95 12.92
CA PRO A 74 -4.68 -1.67 11.84
C PRO A 74 -3.95 -1.43 10.52
N TYR A 75 -4.51 -1.93 9.42
CA TYR A 75 -4.01 -1.72 8.07
C TYR A 75 -5.01 -0.92 7.23
N GLN A 76 -4.48 -0.22 6.23
CA GLN A 76 -5.26 0.29 5.11
C GLN A 76 -4.72 -0.29 3.81
N THR A 77 -5.60 -0.62 2.87
CA THR A 77 -5.17 -1.03 1.54
C THR A 77 -4.86 0.19 0.69
N ASP A 78 -3.69 0.22 0.05
CA ASP A 78 -3.33 1.25 -0.91
C ASP A 78 -4.22 1.12 -2.17
N ALA A 79 -4.85 2.23 -2.58
CA ALA A 79 -5.82 2.21 -3.67
C ALA A 79 -5.19 1.94 -5.05
N ARG A 80 -3.89 2.23 -5.21
CA ARG A 80 -3.18 2.13 -6.49
C ARG A 80 -2.49 0.78 -6.65
N PHE A 81 -1.78 0.33 -5.62
CA PHE A 81 -0.96 -0.87 -5.64
C PHE A 81 -1.61 -2.07 -4.96
N GLY A 82 -2.72 -1.87 -4.23
CA GLY A 82 -3.46 -2.96 -3.58
C GLY A 82 -2.71 -3.63 -2.42
N VAL A 83 -1.60 -3.05 -1.97
CA VAL A 83 -0.82 -3.54 -0.82
C VAL A 83 -1.40 -3.03 0.49
N ASP A 84 -1.33 -3.85 1.53
CA ASP A 84 -1.73 -3.43 2.87
C ASP A 84 -0.60 -2.64 3.56
N VAL A 85 -0.95 -1.44 4.01
CA VAL A 85 -0.05 -0.49 4.66
C VAL A 85 -0.44 -0.36 6.14
N PRO A 86 0.48 -0.60 7.09
CA PRO A 86 0.17 -0.46 8.51
C PRO A 86 -0.08 1.01 8.85
N ARG A 87 -1.13 1.28 9.64
CA ARG A 87 -1.49 2.63 10.11
C ARG A 87 -0.56 3.15 11.20
N SER A 88 0.26 2.28 11.79
CA SER A 88 1.21 2.60 12.85
C SER A 88 2.39 1.64 12.84
N CYS A 89 3.58 2.15 13.18
CA CYS A 89 4.78 1.34 13.37
C CYS A 89 5.61 1.94 14.52
N PRO A 90 6.03 1.15 15.52
CA PRO A 90 6.84 1.66 16.62
C PRO A 90 8.12 2.35 16.13
N GLY A 91 8.39 3.56 16.62
CA GLY A 91 9.58 4.33 16.25
C GLY A 91 9.53 4.99 14.86
N VAL A 92 8.37 4.97 14.21
CA VAL A 92 8.14 5.63 12.91
C VAL A 92 6.92 6.54 13.01
N PRO A 93 7.04 7.83 12.64
CA PRO A 93 5.91 8.75 12.56
C PRO A 93 4.82 8.23 11.60
N ALA A 94 3.55 8.38 11.97
CA ALA A 94 2.42 7.80 11.22
C ALA A 94 2.22 8.45 9.83
N ASP A 95 2.53 9.74 9.71
CA ASP A 95 2.53 10.49 8.46
C ASP A 95 3.53 9.94 7.44
N VAL A 96 4.67 9.39 7.90
CA VAL A 96 5.67 8.77 7.02
C VAL A 96 5.20 7.43 6.45
N LEU A 97 4.27 6.74 7.12
CA LEU A 97 3.76 5.43 6.70
C LEU A 97 2.80 5.53 5.51
N ILE A 98 2.12 6.68 5.36
CA ILE A 98 1.21 6.95 4.25
C ILE A 98 1.89 7.94 3.29
N PRO A 99 2.51 7.47 2.18
CA PRO A 99 3.34 8.33 1.35
C PRO A 99 2.60 9.55 0.80
N ARG A 100 1.30 9.42 0.50
CA ARG A 100 0.45 10.54 0.08
C ARG A 100 0.49 11.72 1.06
N ASP A 101 0.51 11.45 2.36
CA ASP A 101 0.43 12.47 3.42
C ASP A 101 1.77 13.22 3.59
N THR A 102 2.86 12.66 3.07
CA THR A 102 4.17 13.31 3.07
C THR A 102 4.34 14.33 1.94
N TRP A 103 3.49 14.27 0.91
CA TRP A 103 3.57 15.18 -0.23
C TRP A 103 2.82 16.47 0.05
N ALA A 104 3.36 17.60 -0.39
CA ALA A 104 2.69 18.89 -0.29
C ALA A 104 1.36 18.93 -1.06
N SER A 105 1.26 18.15 -2.15
CA SER A 105 0.07 18.03 -2.99
C SER A 105 -0.27 16.55 -3.18
N GLY A 106 -1.46 16.15 -2.69
CA GLY A 106 -1.98 14.81 -2.92
C GLY A 106 -2.26 14.53 -4.40
N ALA A 107 -2.57 15.55 -5.19
CA ALA A 107 -2.76 15.41 -6.63
C ALA A 107 -1.44 15.10 -7.37
N ASP A 108 -0.33 15.71 -6.94
CA ASP A 108 0.99 15.43 -7.52
C ASP A 108 1.45 14.01 -7.16
N TYR A 109 1.15 13.58 -5.94
CA TYR A 109 1.32 12.19 -5.53
C TYR A 109 0.51 11.24 -6.42
N ASP A 110 -0.78 11.51 -6.64
CA ASP A 110 -1.64 10.67 -7.48
C ASP A 110 -1.13 10.56 -8.91
N ALA A 111 -0.70 11.68 -9.48
CA ALA A 111 -0.12 11.70 -10.82
C ALA A 111 1.17 10.87 -10.89
N GLN A 112 2.04 10.96 -9.89
CA GLN A 112 3.28 10.17 -9.85
C GLN A 112 3.02 8.69 -9.58
N ALA A 113 2.11 8.36 -8.66
CA ALA A 113 1.70 6.99 -8.37
C ALA A 113 1.05 6.33 -9.59
N GLY A 114 0.24 7.08 -10.34
CA GLY A 114 -0.33 6.64 -11.62
C GLY A 114 0.74 6.34 -12.67
N ARG A 115 1.73 7.22 -12.84
CA ARG A 115 2.88 6.96 -13.74
C ARG A 115 3.65 5.70 -13.35
N LEU A 116 3.91 5.52 -12.05
CA LEU A 116 4.60 4.33 -11.57
C LEU A 116 3.79 3.05 -11.83
N ALA A 117 2.47 3.09 -11.64
CA ALA A 117 1.59 1.96 -11.95
C ALA A 117 1.64 1.58 -13.43
N VAL A 118 1.60 2.56 -14.35
CA VAL A 118 1.79 2.32 -15.80
C VAL A 118 3.11 1.60 -16.06
N MET A 119 4.22 2.09 -15.51
CA MET A 119 5.55 1.50 -15.71
C MET A 119 5.63 0.04 -15.20
N PHE A 120 4.95 -0.27 -14.09
CA PHE A 120 4.86 -1.64 -13.59
C PHE A 120 4.07 -2.54 -14.55
N THR A 121 2.92 -2.06 -15.03
CA THR A 121 2.07 -2.79 -15.98
C THR A 121 2.83 -3.07 -17.29
N GLU A 122 3.46 -2.06 -17.88
CA GLU A 122 4.26 -2.19 -19.11
C GLU A 122 5.44 -3.16 -18.91
N ASN A 123 6.15 -3.05 -17.79
CA ASN A 123 7.25 -3.98 -17.50
C ASN A 123 6.75 -5.43 -17.32
N PHE A 124 5.54 -5.61 -16.79
CA PHE A 124 4.95 -6.93 -16.55
C PHE A 124 4.50 -7.63 -17.84
N GLU A 125 4.25 -6.91 -18.93
CA GLU A 125 3.81 -7.49 -20.21
C GLU A 125 4.73 -8.63 -20.70
N ARG A 126 6.04 -8.48 -20.47
CA ARG A 126 7.07 -9.48 -20.84
C ARG A 126 6.89 -10.82 -20.13
N PHE A 127 6.23 -10.82 -18.98
CA PHE A 127 6.00 -11.99 -18.12
C PHE A 127 4.54 -12.46 -18.13
N ALA A 128 3.64 -11.67 -18.71
CA ALA A 128 2.19 -11.90 -18.66
C ALA A 128 1.79 -13.26 -19.25
N ALA A 129 2.47 -13.76 -20.28
CA ALA A 129 2.15 -15.08 -20.85
C ALA A 129 2.41 -16.24 -19.87
N GLN A 130 3.38 -16.09 -18.97
CA GLN A 130 3.83 -17.14 -18.04
C GLN A 130 3.23 -16.99 -16.63
N ALA A 131 2.64 -15.83 -16.34
CA ALA A 131 2.08 -15.55 -15.03
C ALA A 131 0.71 -16.23 -14.82
N GLU A 132 0.53 -16.76 -13.62
CA GLU A 132 -0.75 -17.29 -13.16
C GLU A 132 -1.80 -16.18 -13.03
N PRO A 133 -3.11 -16.50 -13.14
CA PRO A 133 -4.19 -15.51 -13.02
C PRO A 133 -4.15 -14.67 -11.74
N GLY A 134 -3.76 -15.27 -10.60
CA GLY A 134 -3.64 -14.54 -9.33
C GLY A 134 -2.55 -13.47 -9.36
N ILE A 135 -1.42 -13.73 -10.03
CA ILE A 135 -0.33 -12.76 -10.20
C ILE A 135 -0.75 -11.63 -11.15
N LYS A 136 -1.47 -11.97 -12.24
CA LYS A 136 -2.01 -10.96 -13.16
C LYS A 136 -2.99 -10.00 -12.47
N ALA A 137 -3.80 -10.52 -11.56
CA ALA A 137 -4.78 -9.72 -10.84
C ALA A 137 -4.20 -8.92 -9.65
N ALA A 138 -3.01 -9.26 -9.18
CA ALA A 138 -2.33 -8.57 -8.08
C ALA A 138 -1.55 -7.31 -8.52
N GLY A 139 -1.57 -6.99 -9.81
CA GLY A 139 -0.87 -5.82 -10.35
C GLY A 139 -1.48 -4.48 -9.92
N PRO A 140 -0.74 -3.37 -10.12
CA PRO A 140 -1.26 -2.03 -9.86
C PRO A 140 -2.47 -1.70 -10.72
N ARG A 141 -3.39 -0.90 -10.18
CA ARG A 141 -4.54 -0.37 -10.91
C ARG A 141 -4.08 0.85 -11.70
N VAL A 142 -4.43 0.95 -12.97
CA VAL A 142 -4.10 2.10 -13.82
C VAL A 142 -5.31 2.99 -13.98
#